data_AF-A0A653I7S1-F1
#
_entry.id   AF-A0A653I7S1-F1
#
_cell.length_a   1.000
_cell.length_b   1.000
_cell.length_c   1.000
_cell.angle_alpha   90.00
_cell.angle_beta   90.00
_cell.angle_gamma   90.00
#
_symmetry.space_group_name_H-M   'P 1'
#
loop_
_entity.id
_entity.type
_entity.pdbx_description
1 polymer ?
#
loop_
_entity_poly.entity_id
_entity_poly.type
_entity_poly.pdbx_seq_one_letter_code
_entity_poly.pdbx_strand_id
1 'polypeptide(L)'
;MITFVILLFLALGTMTGVRRGVVLQAGHLLSLLISFIVALSFYDELAEKFKLWVPYPSTLDDAGIDLTMFSIPSSIGLDEVFYKAFWFIVLFFGTKIILSMILSMFDSLTNIPVLKQVKGLLGGIFGFIEMYIFVFLILFLAAFAPVQSIQDAIANSSLATFMIQHTPLLAEWLMTKVGLIK
;
A
#
# COMPACT_ATOMS: atom_id res chain seq x y z
N MET A 1 12.32 8.79 14.35
CA MET A 1 13.11 8.71 13.09
C MET A 1 12.24 8.42 11.87
N ILE A 2 11.32 7.43 11.93
CA ILE A 2 10.39 7.10 10.83
C ILE A 2 9.55 8.30 10.34
N THR A 3 9.11 9.20 11.24
CA THR A 3 8.36 10.41 10.84
C THR A 3 9.06 11.21 9.75
N PHE A 4 10.38 11.41 9.87
CA PHE A 4 11.15 12.15 8.87
C PHE A 4 11.23 11.41 7.53
N VAL A 5 11.30 10.08 7.57
CA VAL A 5 11.28 9.23 6.37
C VAL A 5 9.93 9.35 5.67
N ILE A 6 8.83 9.29 6.42
CA ILE A 6 7.47 9.47 5.87
C ILE A 6 7.34 10.87 5.24
N LEU A 7 7.73 11.92 5.95
CA LEU A 7 7.67 13.29 5.44
C LEU A 7 8.53 13.47 4.18
N LEU A 8 9.71 12.87 4.14
CA LEU A 8 10.57 12.86 2.95
C LEU A 8 9.86 12.20 1.77
N PHE A 9 9.27 11.02 1.97
CA PHE A 9 8.51 10.33 0.95
C PHE A 9 7.34 11.17 0.44
N LEU A 10 6.52 11.73 1.34
CA LEU A 10 5.40 12.61 0.98
C LEU A 10 5.87 13.85 0.19
N ALA A 11 6.98 14.45 0.59
CA ALA A 11 7.59 15.58 -0.12
C ALA A 11 8.05 15.17 -1.52
N LEU A 12 8.74 14.03 -1.66
CA LEU A 12 9.19 13.50 -2.96
C LEU A 12 8.01 13.17 -3.87
N GLY A 13 6.95 12.54 -3.34
CA GLY A 13 5.72 12.25 -4.07
C GLY A 13 5.05 13.53 -4.59
N THR A 14 4.94 14.54 -3.73
CA THR A 14 4.41 15.85 -4.09
C THR A 14 5.24 16.54 -5.17
N MET A 15 6.56 16.61 -5.00
CA MET A 15 7.48 17.20 -5.99
C MET A 15 7.42 16.48 -7.34
N THR A 16 7.31 15.15 -7.31
CA THR A 16 7.17 14.32 -8.51
C THR A 16 5.85 14.62 -9.22
N GLY A 17 4.75 14.73 -8.47
CA GLY A 17 3.45 15.12 -9.01
C GLY A 17 3.45 16.51 -9.64
N VAL A 18 4.14 17.48 -9.03
CA VAL A 18 4.30 18.83 -9.63
C VAL A 18 5.04 18.77 -10.97
N ARG A 19 6.08 17.94 -11.08
CA ARG A 19 6.88 17.80 -12.30
C ARG A 19 6.13 17.06 -13.41
N ARG A 20 5.41 15.99 -13.08
CA ARG A 20 4.63 15.17 -14.02
C ARG A 20 3.34 15.86 -14.51
N GLY A 21 2.81 16.80 -13.72
CA GLY A 21 1.55 17.47 -14.00
C GLY A 21 0.33 16.56 -13.85
N VAL A 22 -0.86 17.14 -14.01
CA VAL A 22 -2.14 16.47 -13.67
C VAL A 22 -2.39 15.19 -14.47
N VAL A 23 -2.12 15.20 -15.78
CA VAL A 23 -2.51 14.10 -16.68
C VAL A 23 -1.75 12.81 -16.36
N LEU A 24 -0.42 12.87 -16.31
CA LEU A 24 0.39 11.71 -15.95
C LEU A 24 0.13 11.28 -14.52
N GLN A 25 0.01 12.24 -13.60
CA GLN A 25 -0.19 11.93 -12.19
C GLN A 25 -1.56 11.27 -11.93
N ALA A 26 -2.60 11.64 -12.68
CA ALA A 26 -3.88 10.94 -12.66
C ALA A 26 -3.73 9.49 -13.17
N GLY A 27 -2.92 9.26 -14.22
CA GLY A 27 -2.57 7.91 -14.67
C GLY A 27 -1.87 7.09 -13.59
N HIS A 28 -0.93 7.69 -12.85
CA HIS A 28 -0.27 7.03 -11.72
C HIS A 28 -1.26 6.70 -10.57
N LEU A 29 -2.20 7.59 -10.26
CA LEU A 29 -3.29 7.26 -9.33
C LEU A 29 -4.18 6.12 -9.86
N LEU A 30 -4.55 6.14 -11.14
CA LEU A 30 -5.34 5.06 -11.76
C LEU A 30 -4.61 3.73 -11.70
N SER A 31 -3.31 3.69 -11.98
CA SER A 31 -2.53 2.45 -11.85
C SER A 31 -2.48 1.95 -10.41
N LEU A 32 -2.50 2.84 -9.41
CA LEU A 32 -2.61 2.44 -8.00
C LEU A 32 -3.94 1.72 -7.76
N LEU A 33 -5.05 2.27 -8.24
CA LEU A 33 -6.38 1.64 -8.13
C LEU A 33 -6.46 0.31 -8.88
N ILE A 34 -5.97 0.26 -10.12
CA ILE A 34 -5.98 -0.97 -10.93
C ILE A 34 -5.14 -2.06 -10.26
N SER A 35 -3.96 -1.71 -9.75
CA SER A 35 -3.08 -2.67 -9.05
C SER A 35 -3.74 -3.25 -7.81
N PHE A 36 -4.57 -2.44 -7.15
CA PHE A 36 -5.36 -2.88 -6.02
C PHE A 36 -6.44 -3.88 -6.42
N ILE A 37 -7.18 -3.57 -7.50
CA ILE A 37 -8.22 -4.46 -8.03
C ILE A 37 -7.58 -5.80 -8.44
N VAL A 38 -6.47 -5.76 -9.18
CA VAL A 38 -5.73 -6.97 -9.58
C VAL A 38 -5.27 -7.76 -8.35
N ALA A 39 -4.70 -7.09 -7.34
CA ALA A 39 -4.32 -7.76 -6.10
C ALA A 39 -5.51 -8.44 -5.42
N LEU A 40 -6.64 -7.74 -5.26
CA LEU A 40 -7.88 -8.28 -4.69
C LEU A 40 -8.47 -9.44 -5.49
N SER A 41 -8.28 -9.47 -6.81
CA SER A 41 -8.83 -10.53 -7.66
C SER A 41 -8.04 -11.82 -7.62
N PHE A 42 -6.73 -11.78 -7.35
CA PHE A 42 -5.85 -12.94 -7.54
C PHE A 42 -5.06 -13.37 -6.29
N TYR A 43 -5.11 -12.61 -5.18
CA TYR A 43 -4.29 -12.94 -4.00
C TYR A 43 -4.62 -14.32 -3.41
N ASP A 44 -5.90 -14.71 -3.38
CA ASP A 44 -6.37 -15.96 -2.76
C ASP A 44 -5.89 -17.19 -3.55
N GLU A 45 -6.11 -17.17 -4.88
CA GLU A 45 -5.67 -18.24 -5.78
C GLU A 45 -4.14 -18.43 -5.74
N LEU A 46 -3.38 -17.32 -5.68
CA LEU A 46 -1.92 -17.40 -5.56
C LEU A 46 -1.47 -17.88 -4.18
N ALA A 47 -2.15 -17.47 -3.11
CA ALA A 47 -1.84 -17.91 -1.76
C ALA A 47 -1.99 -19.43 -1.61
N GLU A 48 -3.04 -20.01 -2.19
CA GLU A 48 -3.22 -21.46 -2.20
C GLU A 48 -2.16 -22.16 -3.07
N LYS A 49 -1.95 -21.68 -4.29
CA LYS A 49 -1.07 -22.34 -5.28
C LYS A 49 0.41 -22.30 -4.90
N PHE A 50 0.84 -21.24 -4.22
CA PHE A 50 2.24 -21.00 -3.88
C PHE A 50 2.51 -21.00 -2.37
N LYS A 51 1.66 -21.66 -1.59
CA LYS A 51 1.81 -21.79 -0.13
C LYS A 51 3.20 -22.31 0.29
N LEU A 52 3.79 -23.21 -0.51
CA LEU A 52 5.09 -23.84 -0.20
C LEU A 52 6.32 -23.01 -0.62
N TRP A 53 6.14 -21.90 -1.34
CA TRP A 53 7.27 -21.09 -1.84
C TRP A 53 7.75 -20.06 -0.83
N VAL A 54 6.86 -19.66 0.08
CA VAL A 54 7.14 -18.65 1.10
C VAL A 54 7.19 -19.35 2.43
N PRO A 55 8.31 -19.35 3.15
CA PRO A 55 8.35 -19.97 4.48
C PRO A 55 7.52 -19.14 5.46
N TYR A 56 6.58 -19.80 6.13
CA TYR A 56 5.86 -19.20 7.25
C TYR A 56 6.82 -19.01 8.45
N PRO A 57 6.94 -17.78 9.00
CA PRO A 57 7.82 -17.54 10.14
C PRO A 57 7.17 -18.03 11.44
N SER A 58 7.79 -19.02 12.09
CA SER A 58 7.28 -19.62 13.34
C SER A 58 7.14 -18.63 14.50
N THR A 59 7.85 -17.50 14.45
CA THR A 59 7.71 -16.41 15.42
C THR A 59 6.32 -15.75 15.42
N LEU A 60 5.51 -15.96 14.36
CA LEU A 60 4.11 -15.50 14.33
C LEU A 60 3.24 -16.26 15.33
N ASP A 61 3.49 -17.55 15.50
CA ASP A 61 2.73 -18.38 16.44
C ASP A 61 3.05 -17.98 17.89
N ASP A 62 4.32 -17.65 18.16
CA ASP A 62 4.78 -17.19 19.47
C ASP A 62 4.28 -15.77 19.83
N ALA A 63 3.86 -14.98 18.84
CA ALA A 63 3.41 -13.61 19.03
C ALA A 63 2.01 -13.49 19.67
N GLY A 64 1.26 -14.60 19.79
CA GLY A 64 -0.05 -14.61 20.44
C GLY A 64 -1.09 -13.73 19.76
N ILE A 65 -1.00 -13.58 18.43
CA ILE A 65 -1.90 -12.73 17.65
C ILE A 65 -3.31 -13.33 17.66
N ASP A 66 -4.22 -12.70 18.39
CA ASP A 66 -5.63 -13.06 18.36
C ASP A 66 -6.31 -12.46 17.11
N LEU A 67 -6.63 -13.35 16.17
CA LEU A 67 -7.28 -13.01 14.90
C LEU A 67 -8.70 -12.48 15.07
N THR A 68 -9.38 -12.81 16.18
CA THR A 68 -10.75 -12.34 16.43
C THR A 68 -10.83 -10.84 16.68
N MET A 69 -9.71 -10.23 17.10
CA MET A 69 -9.55 -8.77 17.25
C MET A 69 -9.65 -8.03 15.92
N PHE A 70 -9.33 -8.73 14.83
CA PHE A 70 -9.44 -8.25 13.46
C PHE A 70 -10.68 -8.78 12.77
N SER A 71 -11.68 -9.28 13.52
CA SER A 71 -12.92 -9.90 13.02
C SER A 71 -12.71 -11.04 12.01
N ILE A 72 -11.53 -11.67 12.04
CA ILE A 72 -11.22 -12.87 11.26
C ILE A 72 -11.80 -14.08 12.02
N PRO A 73 -12.59 -14.96 11.37
CA PRO A 73 -13.10 -16.17 12.01
C PRO A 73 -11.97 -17.02 12.60
N SER A 74 -12.17 -17.56 13.81
CA SER A 74 -11.20 -18.45 14.48
C SER A 74 -10.93 -19.77 13.74
N SER A 75 -11.72 -20.06 12.69
CA SER A 75 -11.48 -21.19 11.78
C SER A 75 -10.36 -20.93 10.76
N ILE A 76 -9.95 -19.67 10.56
CA ILE A 76 -8.87 -19.29 9.64
C ILE A 76 -7.57 -19.24 10.44
N GLY A 77 -6.55 -19.98 9.99
CA GLY A 77 -5.23 -19.99 10.62
C GLY A 77 -4.42 -18.73 10.36
N LEU A 78 -3.51 -18.39 11.29
CA LEU A 78 -2.55 -17.29 11.13
C LEU A 78 -1.67 -17.47 9.89
N ASP A 79 -1.37 -18.72 9.54
CA ASP A 79 -0.63 -19.09 8.34
C ASP A 79 -1.38 -18.68 7.07
N GLU A 80 -2.67 -18.98 6.98
CA GLU A 80 -3.50 -18.64 5.83
C GLU A 80 -3.59 -17.11 5.63
N VAL A 81 -3.79 -16.36 6.72
CA VAL A 81 -3.81 -14.89 6.68
C VAL A 81 -2.46 -14.36 6.20
N PHE A 82 -1.35 -14.93 6.69
CA PHE A 82 -0.01 -14.55 6.25
C PHE A 82 0.19 -14.77 4.75
N TYR A 83 -0.17 -15.93 4.21
CA TYR A 83 -0.02 -16.21 2.77
C TYR A 83 -0.89 -15.29 1.91
N LYS A 84 -2.14 -15.06 2.31
CA LYS A 84 -3.06 -14.14 1.61
C LYS A 84 -2.52 -12.71 1.60
N ALA A 85 -2.08 -12.22 2.75
CA ALA A 85 -1.46 -10.90 2.86
C ALA A 85 -0.21 -10.82 1.99
N PHE A 86 0.70 -11.79 2.07
CA PHE A 86 1.93 -11.81 1.28
C PHE A 86 1.65 -11.72 -0.23
N TRP A 87 0.75 -12.54 -0.76
CA TRP A 87 0.45 -12.52 -2.19
C TRP A 87 -0.31 -11.28 -2.64
N PHE A 88 -1.16 -10.72 -1.79
CA PHE A 88 -1.77 -9.40 -2.03
C PHE A 88 -0.69 -8.33 -2.22
N ILE A 89 0.33 -8.30 -1.35
CA ILE A 89 1.47 -7.38 -1.46
C ILE A 89 2.19 -7.59 -2.78
N VAL A 90 2.62 -8.82 -3.06
CA VAL A 90 3.39 -9.14 -4.27
C VAL A 90 2.64 -8.72 -5.53
N LEU A 91 1.35 -9.03 -5.63
CA LEU A 91 0.52 -8.64 -6.76
C LEU A 91 0.33 -7.13 -6.85
N PHE A 92 0.05 -6.46 -5.74
CA PHE A 92 -0.16 -5.03 -5.71
C PHE A 92 1.09 -4.28 -6.19
N PHE A 93 2.25 -4.58 -5.59
CA PHE A 93 3.50 -3.92 -5.96
C PHE A 93 3.96 -4.32 -7.36
N GLY A 94 3.85 -5.60 -7.74
CA GLY A 94 4.22 -6.09 -9.06
C GLY A 94 3.39 -5.39 -10.16
N THR A 95 2.07 -5.39 -10.02
CA THR A 95 1.17 -4.72 -10.97
C THR A 95 1.41 -3.21 -10.99
N LYS A 96 1.62 -2.59 -9.82
CA LYS A 96 1.85 -1.15 -9.71
C LYS A 96 3.12 -0.73 -10.41
N ILE A 97 4.20 -1.49 -10.25
CA ILE A 97 5.47 -1.23 -10.91
C ILE A 97 5.31 -1.36 -12.43
N ILE A 98 4.69 -2.45 -12.91
CA ILE A 98 4.48 -2.69 -14.34
C ILE A 98 3.64 -1.57 -14.97
N LEU A 99 2.49 -1.24 -14.39
CA LEU A 99 1.61 -0.19 -14.92
C LEU A 99 2.27 1.19 -14.85
N SER A 100 3.01 1.49 -13.78
CA SER A 100 3.73 2.76 -13.67
C SER A 100 4.85 2.88 -14.70
N MET A 101 5.52 1.77 -15.03
CA MET A 101 6.52 1.74 -16.09
C MET A 101 5.88 2.04 -17.46
N ILE A 102 4.73 1.42 -17.76
CA ILE A 102 3.97 1.68 -19.00
C ILE A 102 3.54 3.16 -19.05
N LEU A 103 2.97 3.70 -17.96
CA LEU A 103 2.57 5.10 -17.86
C LEU A 103 3.73 6.07 -18.08
N SER A 104 4.92 5.72 -17.57
CA SER A 104 6.13 6.54 -17.72
C SER A 104 6.56 6.65 -19.19
N MET A 105 6.16 5.71 -20.06
CA MET A 105 6.41 5.81 -21.51
C MET A 105 5.59 6.94 -22.15
N PHE A 106 4.45 7.31 -21.57
CA PHE A 106 3.60 8.39 -22.06
C PHE A 106 4.02 9.79 -21.57
N ASP A 107 5.07 9.89 -20.75
CA ASP A 107 5.56 11.15 -20.19
C ASP A 107 5.88 12.18 -21.29
N SER A 108 6.50 11.69 -22.37
CA SER A 108 6.86 12.48 -23.56
C SER A 108 5.67 13.18 -24.24
N LEU A 109 4.44 12.65 -24.12
CA LEU A 109 3.25 13.18 -24.80
C LEU A 109 2.59 14.34 -24.05
N THR A 110 2.98 14.63 -22.80
CA THR A 110 2.27 15.58 -21.94
C THR A 110 2.95 16.93 -21.75
N ASN A 111 4.00 17.22 -22.53
CA ASN A 111 4.70 18.52 -22.55
C ASN A 111 3.88 19.64 -23.24
N ILE A 112 2.68 19.92 -22.74
CA ILE A 112 1.81 20.98 -23.27
C ILE A 112 2.12 22.30 -22.55
N PRO A 113 2.57 23.35 -23.26
CA PRO A 113 2.97 24.63 -22.67
C PRO A 113 1.75 25.50 -22.32
N VAL A 114 0.97 25.09 -21.31
CA VAL A 114 -0.20 25.86 -20.83
C VAL A 114 -0.10 26.03 -19.31
N LEU A 115 -0.18 27.28 -18.84
CA LEU A 115 -0.13 27.77 -17.44
C LEU A 115 0.44 26.74 -16.44
N LYS A 116 1.77 26.64 -16.41
CA LYS A 116 2.55 25.64 -15.65
C LYS A 116 2.26 25.64 -14.14
N GLN A 117 1.89 26.78 -13.57
CA GLN A 117 1.77 26.94 -12.10
C GLN A 117 0.52 26.25 -11.53
N VAL A 118 -0.66 26.48 -12.12
CA VAL A 118 -1.93 25.89 -11.62
C VAL A 118 -2.00 24.39 -11.90
N LYS A 119 -1.54 23.95 -13.09
CA LYS A 119 -1.44 22.52 -13.43
C LYS A 119 -0.40 21.80 -12.58
N GLY A 120 0.70 22.45 -12.23
CA GLY A 120 1.71 21.90 -11.32
C GLY A 120 1.16 21.68 -9.91
N LEU A 121 0.37 22.61 -9.37
CA LEU A 121 -0.21 22.47 -8.03
C LEU A 121 -1.17 21.27 -7.92
N LEU A 122 -2.10 21.12 -8.87
CA LEU A 122 -3.00 19.97 -8.91
C LEU A 122 -2.25 18.65 -9.09
N GLY A 123 -1.20 18.64 -9.93
CA GLY A 123 -0.29 17.50 -10.04
C GLY A 123 0.39 17.18 -8.70
N GLY A 124 0.82 18.20 -7.95
CA GLY A 124 1.38 18.04 -6.61
C GLY A 124 0.40 17.42 -5.62
N ILE A 125 -0.86 17.84 -5.62
CA ILE A 125 -1.91 17.27 -4.77
C ILE A 125 -2.11 15.78 -5.10
N PHE A 126 -2.21 15.43 -6.38
CA PHE A 126 -2.32 14.03 -6.79
C PHE A 126 -1.05 13.21 -6.46
N GLY A 127 0.12 13.84 -6.51
CA GLY A 127 1.40 13.29 -6.04
C GLY A 127 1.40 12.99 -4.56
N PHE A 128 0.90 13.91 -3.76
CA PHE A 128 0.74 13.74 -2.33
C PHE A 128 -0.23 12.59 -2.02
N ILE A 129 -1.39 12.55 -2.67
CA ILE A 129 -2.40 11.50 -2.44
C ILE A 129 -1.85 10.13 -2.82
N GLU A 130 -1.23 9.98 -3.99
CA GLU A 130 -0.65 8.70 -4.40
C GLU A 130 0.38 8.22 -3.38
N MET A 131 1.30 9.10 -2.97
CA MET A 131 2.36 8.74 -2.06
C MET A 131 1.86 8.49 -0.64
N TYR A 132 0.84 9.23 -0.20
CA TYR A 132 0.16 8.99 1.07
C TYR A 132 -0.43 7.58 1.12
N ILE A 133 -1.19 7.18 0.08
CA ILE A 133 -1.79 5.84 0.00
C ILE A 133 -0.69 4.78 -0.05
N PHE A 134 0.36 5.01 -0.83
CA PHE A 134 1.49 4.08 -0.93
C PHE A 134 2.22 3.87 0.40
N VAL A 135 2.53 4.96 1.12
CA VAL A 135 3.16 4.90 2.46
C VAL A 135 2.22 4.23 3.46
N PHE A 136 0.94 4.59 3.46
CA PHE A 136 -0.06 3.94 4.31
C PHE A 136 -0.07 2.42 4.08
N LEU A 137 -0.09 1.96 2.82
CA LEU A 137 -0.05 0.53 2.51
C LEU A 137 1.20 -0.13 3.07
N ILE A 138 2.38 0.46 2.87
CA ILE A 138 3.63 -0.09 3.43
C ILE A 138 3.57 -0.17 4.96
N LEU A 139 3.11 0.88 5.63
CA LEU A 139 3.00 0.93 7.09
C LEU A 139 1.98 -0.07 7.62
N PHE A 140 0.84 -0.20 6.95
CA PHE A 140 -0.21 -1.15 7.28
C PHE A 140 0.32 -2.58 7.20
N LEU A 141 0.97 -2.93 6.09
CA LEU A 141 1.58 -4.25 5.91
C LEU A 141 2.72 -4.50 6.90
N ALA A 142 3.53 -3.48 7.19
CA ALA A 142 4.60 -3.56 8.19
C ALA A 142 4.07 -3.76 9.61
N ALA A 143 2.87 -3.28 9.92
CA ALA A 143 2.22 -3.52 11.21
C ALA A 143 1.80 -4.99 11.41
N PHE A 144 1.54 -5.72 10.33
CA PHE A 144 1.31 -7.17 10.39
C PHE A 144 2.60 -7.99 10.45
N ALA A 145 3.76 -7.38 10.25
CA ALA A 145 5.03 -8.08 10.39
C ALA A 145 5.33 -8.29 11.90
N PRO A 146 5.61 -9.53 12.35
CA PRO A 146 5.91 -9.87 13.74
C PRO A 146 7.36 -9.51 14.10
N VAL A 147 7.81 -8.32 13.69
CA VAL A 147 9.17 -7.85 13.90
C VAL A 147 9.10 -6.75 14.94
N GLN A 148 9.53 -7.04 16.16
CA GLN A 148 9.45 -6.11 17.29
C GLN A 148 10.06 -4.74 16.94
N SER A 149 11.21 -4.73 16.26
CA SER A 149 11.87 -3.48 15.83
C SER A 149 11.01 -2.64 14.87
N ILE A 150 10.19 -3.26 14.01
CA ILE A 150 9.27 -2.55 13.13
C ILE A 150 8.10 -1.99 13.94
N GLN A 151 7.52 -2.79 14.84
CA GLN A 151 6.42 -2.37 15.70
C GLN A 151 6.83 -1.21 16.61
N ASP A 152 8.00 -1.30 17.25
CA ASP A 152 8.57 -0.23 18.06
C ASP A 152 8.81 1.04 17.23
N ALA A 153 9.30 0.90 15.99
CA ALA A 153 9.55 2.04 15.12
C ALA A 153 8.26 2.75 14.68
N ILE A 154 7.18 1.99 14.45
CA ILE A 154 5.83 2.51 14.15
C ILE A 154 5.24 3.18 15.40
N ALA A 155 5.27 2.53 16.56
CA ALA A 155 4.71 3.02 17.81
C ALA A 155 5.39 4.33 18.29
N ASN A 156 6.69 4.47 18.04
CA ASN A 156 7.45 5.69 18.34
C ASN A 156 7.23 6.83 17.32
N SER A 157 6.37 6.66 16.31
CA SER A 157 6.09 7.66 15.30
C SER A 157 4.61 8.06 15.30
N SER A 158 4.32 9.23 15.87
CA SER A 158 2.95 9.79 15.89
C SER A 158 2.33 9.89 14.50
N LEU A 159 3.12 10.21 13.47
CA LEU A 159 2.63 10.29 12.08
C LEU A 159 2.31 8.90 11.51
N ALA A 160 3.15 7.88 11.78
CA ALA A 160 2.88 6.52 11.32
C ALA A 160 1.62 5.95 11.99
N THR A 161 1.53 6.10 13.32
CA THR A 161 0.34 5.71 14.09
C THR A 161 -0.91 6.46 13.61
N PHE A 162 -0.80 7.76 13.35
CA PHE A 162 -1.89 8.57 12.80
C PHE A 162 -2.35 8.04 11.44
N MET A 163 -1.44 7.79 10.50
CA MET A 163 -1.79 7.27 9.17
C MET A 163 -2.50 5.92 9.26
N ILE A 164 -2.03 5.01 10.11
CA ILE A 164 -2.65 3.69 10.31
C ILE A 164 -4.04 3.82 10.91
N GLN A 165 -4.20 4.62 11.97
CA GLN A 165 -5.46 4.74 12.71
C GLN A 165 -6.52 5.61 12.01
N HIS A 166 -6.11 6.64 11.26
CA HIS A 166 -7.00 7.64 10.66
C HIS A 166 -7.19 7.45 9.14
N THR A 167 -6.66 6.36 8.57
CA THR A 167 -7.07 5.88 7.23
C THR A 167 -7.91 4.59 7.31
N PRO A 168 -8.87 4.47 8.26
CA PRO A 168 -9.58 3.22 8.50
C PRO A 168 -10.48 2.85 7.33
N LEU A 169 -11.00 3.81 6.54
CA LEU A 169 -11.85 3.51 5.39
C LEU A 169 -11.14 2.64 4.34
N LEU A 170 -9.83 2.84 4.13
CA LEU A 170 -9.06 2.01 3.21
C LEU A 170 -8.72 0.64 3.84
N ALA A 171 -8.45 0.62 5.15
CA ALA A 171 -8.18 -0.60 5.91
C ALA A 171 -9.42 -1.50 6.04
N GLU A 172 -10.57 -0.93 6.37
CA GLU A 172 -11.88 -1.57 6.47
C GLU A 172 -12.32 -2.05 5.09
N TRP A 173 -12.23 -1.21 4.06
CA TRP A 173 -12.52 -1.65 2.69
C TRP A 173 -11.62 -2.79 2.22
N LEU A 174 -10.33 -2.78 2.58
CA LEU A 174 -9.41 -3.90 2.37
C LEU A 174 -9.87 -5.15 3.10
N MET A 175 -10.06 -5.05 4.41
CA MET A 175 -10.37 -6.21 5.24
C MET A 175 -11.72 -6.83 4.87
N THR A 176 -12.73 -6.03 4.51
CA THR A 176 -14.02 -6.52 4.01
C THR A 176 -13.92 -7.17 2.61
N LYS A 177 -13.09 -6.63 1.71
CA LYS A 177 -12.96 -7.16 0.32
C LYS A 177 -11.99 -8.34 0.20
N VAL A 178 -10.95 -8.39 1.04
CA VAL A 178 -10.00 -9.51 1.19
C VAL A 178 -10.62 -10.64 2.05
N GLY A 179 -11.87 -10.49 2.51
CA GLY A 179 -12.56 -11.54 3.27
C GLY A 179 -11.95 -11.79 4.66
N LEU A 180 -11.20 -10.81 5.20
CA LEU A 180 -10.64 -10.87 6.54
C LEU A 180 -11.67 -10.45 7.61
N ILE A 181 -12.78 -9.81 7.22
CA ILE A 181 -13.90 -9.51 8.14
C ILE A 181 -15.22 -9.77 7.44
N LYS A 182 -16.12 -10.51 8.11
CA LYS A 182 -17.55 -10.46 7.83
C LYS A 182 -18.23 -9.43 8.74
#